data_AF-A0A4P8ZEJ1-F1
#
_entry.id   AF-A0A4P8ZEJ1-F1
#
_cell.length_a   1.000
_cell.length_b   1.000
_cell.length_c   1.000
_cell.angle_alpha   90.00
_cell.angle_beta   90.00
_cell.angle_gamma   90.00
#
_symmetry.space_group_name_H-M   'P 1'
#
loop_
_entity.id
_entity.type
_entity.pdbx_description
1 polymer ?
#
loop_
_entity_poly.entity_id
_entity_poly.type
_entity_poly.pdbx_seq_one_letter_code
_entity_poly.pdbx_strand_id
1 'polypeptide(L)'
;MSDIIEALRGGLIVSCQAYPGEPMLHPQTMTQVAQSVVRGGAVGVRLKGLDDLRLARSVLHVPIIGLVKVGNVGVYITPTLKDALAVAETGCEIVAIDGTRRPRPDGYSLRETITEVQRQFPGTLLMADCGSLDDGLASRDAGADLVGTTLAGYSGERQATHGPDLELVEDLSEHIDVPIIAEGRIHNASEAAQALQRGALAVTIGTAITHPESITRWFCDGIAQAHGDGVNSK
;
A
#
# COMPACT_ATOMS: atom_id res chain seq x y z
N MET A 1 -11.15 16.05 -5.24
CA MET A 1 -10.87 15.10 -4.14
C MET A 1 -11.79 13.90 -4.22
N SER A 2 -13.13 14.09 -4.17
CA SER A 2 -14.11 13.02 -4.45
C SER A 2 -13.82 12.26 -5.74
N ASP A 3 -13.46 12.95 -6.83
CA ASP A 3 -13.21 12.30 -8.13
C ASP A 3 -12.02 11.31 -8.12
N ILE A 4 -10.98 11.54 -7.31
CA ILE A 4 -9.81 10.65 -7.23
C ILE A 4 -10.19 9.35 -6.54
N ILE A 5 -10.91 9.43 -5.43
CA ILE A 5 -11.39 8.26 -4.66
C ILE A 5 -12.37 7.46 -5.51
N GLU A 6 -13.30 8.12 -6.18
CA GLU A 6 -14.27 7.45 -7.07
C GLU A 6 -13.59 6.75 -8.25
N ALA A 7 -12.50 7.31 -8.81
CA ALA A 7 -11.74 6.65 -9.87
C ALA A 7 -11.11 5.31 -9.44
N LEU A 8 -10.91 5.10 -8.13
CA LEU A 8 -10.37 3.86 -7.58
C LEU A 8 -11.44 2.80 -7.32
N ARG A 9 -12.73 3.20 -7.22
CA ARG A 9 -13.82 2.36 -6.73
C ARG A 9 -13.98 1.06 -7.54
N GLY A 10 -14.02 -0.05 -6.82
CA GLY A 10 -14.14 -1.41 -7.37
C GLY A 10 -12.94 -1.85 -8.20
N GLY A 11 -11.86 -1.07 -8.22
CA GLY A 11 -10.71 -1.29 -9.08
C GLY A 11 -9.50 -1.90 -8.40
N LEU A 12 -8.50 -2.18 -9.24
CA LEU A 12 -7.19 -2.68 -8.86
C LEU A 12 -6.15 -1.56 -8.88
N ILE A 13 -5.53 -1.33 -7.73
CA ILE A 13 -4.31 -0.54 -7.59
C ILE A 13 -3.13 -1.52 -7.62
N VAL A 14 -2.10 -1.21 -8.42
CA VAL A 14 -0.91 -2.06 -8.48
C VAL A 14 0.28 -1.38 -7.82
N SER A 15 0.84 -2.05 -6.81
CA SER A 15 1.99 -1.56 -6.04
C SER A 15 3.30 -1.92 -6.74
N CYS A 16 3.87 -0.97 -7.48
CA CYS A 16 5.13 -1.15 -8.21
C CYS A 16 6.29 -0.68 -7.32
N GLN A 17 6.92 -1.63 -6.62
CA GLN A 17 8.04 -1.36 -5.72
C GLN A 17 9.14 -2.38 -5.96
N ALA A 18 10.39 -1.92 -5.88
CA ALA A 18 11.58 -2.76 -5.78
C ALA A 18 12.39 -2.40 -4.52
N TYR A 19 13.14 -3.36 -3.98
CA TYR A 19 13.86 -3.26 -2.72
C TYR A 19 15.39 -3.33 -2.90
N PRO A 20 16.18 -2.85 -1.91
CA PRO A 20 17.64 -2.96 -1.94
C PRO A 20 18.12 -4.38 -2.27
N GLY A 21 18.96 -4.50 -3.30
CA GLY A 21 19.48 -5.78 -3.78
C GLY A 21 18.72 -6.37 -4.97
N GLU A 22 17.53 -5.87 -5.29
CA GLU A 22 16.76 -6.37 -6.44
C GLU A 22 17.21 -5.75 -7.76
N PRO A 23 17.31 -6.54 -8.85
CA PRO A 23 17.70 -6.03 -10.17
C PRO A 23 16.78 -4.93 -10.73
N MET A 24 15.52 -4.92 -10.30
CA MET A 24 14.51 -3.96 -10.76
C MET A 24 14.52 -2.64 -9.97
N LEU A 25 15.42 -2.46 -9.00
CA LEU A 25 15.57 -1.22 -8.22
C LEU A 25 16.16 -0.08 -9.06
N HIS A 26 15.35 0.43 -9.98
CA HIS A 26 15.69 1.56 -10.85
C HIS A 26 14.40 2.32 -11.22
N PRO A 27 14.35 3.66 -11.07
CA PRO A 27 13.13 4.43 -11.31
C PRO A 27 12.50 4.21 -12.70
N GLN A 28 13.35 4.14 -13.74
CA GLN A 28 12.89 3.87 -15.10
C GLN A 28 12.19 2.51 -15.23
N THR A 29 12.72 1.47 -14.57
CA THR A 29 12.14 0.12 -14.59
C THR A 29 10.79 0.11 -13.90
N MET A 30 10.69 0.72 -12.70
CA MET A 30 9.42 0.82 -11.97
C MET A 30 8.38 1.62 -12.74
N THR A 31 8.79 2.69 -13.43
CA THR A 31 7.90 3.47 -14.29
C THR A 31 7.37 2.64 -15.47
N GLN A 32 8.22 1.85 -16.13
CA GLN A 32 7.80 0.97 -17.23
C GLN A 32 6.85 -0.15 -16.75
N VAL A 33 7.09 -0.70 -15.57
CA VAL A 33 6.16 -1.65 -14.93
C VAL A 33 4.82 -0.97 -14.65
N ALA A 34 4.83 0.23 -14.06
CA ALA A 34 3.62 0.99 -13.78
C ALA A 34 2.81 1.31 -15.05
N GLN A 35 3.47 1.71 -16.15
CA GLN A 35 2.81 1.89 -17.44
C GLN A 35 2.18 0.58 -17.95
N SER A 36 2.87 -0.55 -17.77
CA SER A 36 2.39 -1.86 -18.22
C SER A 36 1.13 -2.30 -17.48
N VAL A 37 1.09 -2.11 -16.16
CA VAL A 37 -0.07 -2.52 -15.33
C VAL A 37 -1.27 -1.59 -15.55
N VAL A 38 -1.05 -0.30 -15.81
CA VAL A 38 -2.10 0.63 -16.23
C VAL A 38 -2.69 0.23 -17.57
N ARG A 39 -1.86 -0.15 -18.56
CA ARG A 39 -2.34 -0.72 -19.83
C ARG A 39 -3.11 -2.03 -19.63
N GLY A 40 -2.81 -2.77 -18.57
CA GLY A 40 -3.53 -3.97 -18.15
C GLY A 40 -4.89 -3.70 -17.47
N GLY A 41 -5.23 -2.44 -17.19
CA GLY A 41 -6.50 -2.05 -16.58
C GLY A 41 -6.42 -1.67 -15.10
N ALA A 42 -5.22 -1.53 -14.52
CA ALA A 42 -5.07 -0.97 -13.18
C ALA A 42 -5.61 0.47 -13.15
N VAL A 43 -6.47 0.78 -12.18
CA VAL A 43 -7.11 2.09 -12.03
C VAL A 43 -6.26 3.08 -11.26
N GLY A 44 -5.18 2.61 -10.62
CA GLY A 44 -4.22 3.41 -9.89
C GLY A 44 -2.93 2.62 -9.68
N VAL A 45 -1.87 3.30 -9.24
CA VAL A 45 -0.61 2.65 -8.88
C VAL A 45 -0.12 3.13 -7.51
N ARG A 46 0.58 2.27 -6.80
CA ARG A 46 1.29 2.61 -5.57
C ARG A 46 2.80 2.52 -5.81
N LEU A 47 3.54 3.59 -5.53
CA LEU A 47 4.97 3.72 -5.85
C LEU A 47 5.78 4.10 -4.61
N LYS A 48 7.02 3.59 -4.54
CA LYS A 48 7.96 3.84 -3.43
C LYS A 48 9.21 4.54 -3.94
N GLY A 49 9.48 5.73 -3.39
CA GLY A 49 10.70 6.49 -3.66
C GLY A 49 10.42 7.78 -4.43
N LEU A 50 11.12 8.85 -4.05
CA LEU A 50 10.87 10.18 -4.63
C LEU A 50 11.20 10.25 -6.12
N ASP A 51 12.25 9.55 -6.56
CA ASP A 51 12.65 9.55 -7.98
C ASP A 51 11.68 8.74 -8.83
N ASP A 52 11.24 7.58 -8.34
CA ASP A 52 10.18 6.77 -8.94
C ASP A 52 8.89 7.57 -9.11
N LEU A 53 8.49 8.31 -8.07
CA LEU A 53 7.30 9.16 -8.08
C LEU A 53 7.40 10.29 -9.10
N ARG A 54 8.49 11.06 -9.08
CA ARG A 54 8.70 12.18 -10.03
C ARG A 54 8.71 11.70 -11.47
N LEU A 55 9.38 10.58 -11.73
CA LEU A 55 9.46 10.02 -13.08
C LEU A 55 8.11 9.52 -13.55
N ALA A 56 7.43 8.69 -12.74
CA ALA A 56 6.13 8.12 -13.09
C ALA A 56 5.04 9.19 -13.25
N ARG A 57 5.06 10.24 -12.43
CA ARG A 57 4.06 11.32 -12.50
C ARG A 57 4.01 12.01 -13.86
N SER A 58 5.13 12.06 -14.57
CA SER A 58 5.23 12.67 -15.90
C SER A 58 4.60 11.84 -17.03
N VAL A 59 4.37 10.55 -16.82
CA VAL A 59 3.92 9.60 -17.87
C VAL A 59 2.67 8.80 -17.51
N LEU A 60 2.19 8.86 -16.27
CA LEU A 60 0.97 8.19 -15.83
C LEU A 60 -0.19 9.19 -15.69
N HIS A 61 -1.38 8.74 -16.07
CA HIS A 61 -2.62 9.51 -16.05
C HIS A 61 -3.70 8.86 -15.16
N VAL A 62 -3.29 7.94 -14.29
CA VAL A 62 -4.12 7.35 -13.23
C VAL A 62 -3.66 7.89 -11.87
N PRO A 63 -4.48 7.85 -10.82
CA PRO A 63 -4.05 8.21 -9.46
C PRO A 63 -2.80 7.45 -9.01
N ILE A 64 -1.85 8.19 -8.43
CA ILE A 64 -0.63 7.65 -7.82
C ILE A 64 -0.71 7.77 -6.30
N ILE A 65 -0.56 6.63 -5.61
CA ILE A 65 -0.31 6.55 -4.17
C ILE A 65 1.20 6.52 -3.95
N GLY A 66 1.76 7.61 -3.42
CA GLY A 66 3.19 7.75 -3.16
C GLY A 66 3.58 7.49 -1.72
N LEU A 67 4.78 6.96 -1.53
CA LEU A 67 5.42 6.83 -0.22
C LEU A 67 6.95 6.79 -0.34
N VAL A 68 7.61 6.94 0.80
CA VAL A 68 9.00 6.50 0.99
C VAL A 68 9.07 5.45 2.09
N LYS A 69 10.07 4.58 2.06
CA LYS A 69 10.38 3.68 3.19
C LYS A 69 11.73 4.07 3.75
N VAL A 70 11.79 4.41 5.04
CA VAL A 70 13.02 4.81 5.75
C VAL A 70 13.19 3.91 6.97
N GLY A 71 14.27 3.13 6.99
CA GLY A 71 14.48 2.09 8.00
C GLY A 71 13.61 0.85 7.77
N ASN A 72 13.69 -0.10 8.71
CA ASN A 72 12.99 -1.39 8.67
C ASN A 72 12.41 -1.83 10.02
N VAL A 73 12.47 -0.96 11.04
CA VAL A 73 11.97 -1.23 12.40
C VAL A 73 11.11 -0.05 12.84
N GLY A 74 10.03 -0.34 13.58
CA GLY A 74 9.10 0.68 14.06
C GLY A 74 8.24 1.26 12.93
N VAL A 75 8.03 2.57 12.96
CA VAL A 75 7.35 3.33 11.89
C VAL A 75 8.35 3.54 10.75
N TYR A 76 8.06 2.99 9.57
CA TYR A 76 8.99 3.04 8.43
C TYR A 76 8.36 3.45 7.10
N ILE A 77 7.03 3.46 6.97
CA ILE A 77 6.34 3.97 5.77
C ILE A 77 6.08 5.47 5.96
N THR A 78 6.76 6.30 5.18
CA THR A 78 6.70 7.77 5.23
C THR A 78 6.73 8.26 6.70
N PRO A 79 7.80 7.94 7.45
CA PRO A 79 7.72 7.91 8.92
C PRO A 79 7.74 9.28 9.58
N THR A 80 8.21 10.32 8.89
CA THR A 80 8.26 11.69 9.43
C THR A 80 7.37 12.64 8.64
N LEU A 81 7.04 13.79 9.23
CA LEU A 81 6.41 14.90 8.53
C LEU A 81 7.26 15.36 7.33
N LYS A 82 8.59 15.41 7.50
CA LYS A 82 9.51 15.75 6.40
C LYS A 82 9.35 14.79 5.22
N ASP A 83 9.25 13.49 5.49
CA ASP A 83 9.05 12.48 4.46
C ASP A 83 7.69 12.67 3.77
N ALA A 84 6.63 12.92 4.53
CA ALA A 84 5.28 13.12 3.98
C ALA A 84 5.21 14.35 3.07
N LEU A 85 5.82 15.47 3.47
CA LEU A 85 5.92 16.67 2.64
C LEU A 85 6.75 16.42 1.37
N ALA A 86 7.86 15.67 1.48
CA ALA A 86 8.69 15.34 0.33
C ALA A 86 7.95 14.44 -0.69
N VAL A 87 7.11 13.52 -0.22
CA VAL A 87 6.24 12.72 -1.10
C VAL A 87 5.17 13.60 -1.74
N ALA A 88 4.49 14.46 -0.97
CA ALA A 88 3.48 15.38 -1.50
C ALA A 88 4.04 16.32 -2.59
N GLU A 89 5.27 16.80 -2.42
CA GLU A 89 5.97 17.65 -3.40
C GLU A 89 6.19 16.98 -4.76
N THR A 90 6.15 15.64 -4.83
CA THR A 90 6.25 14.91 -6.11
C THR A 90 5.02 15.09 -7.00
N GLY A 91 3.91 15.58 -6.45
CA GLY A 91 2.65 15.79 -7.16
C GLY A 91 1.81 14.53 -7.33
N CYS A 92 2.09 13.46 -6.57
CA CYS A 92 1.19 12.31 -6.46
C CYS A 92 -0.14 12.71 -5.82
N GLU A 93 -1.23 12.08 -6.25
CA GLU A 93 -2.58 12.39 -5.80
C GLU A 93 -2.83 11.97 -4.34
N ILE A 94 -2.17 10.89 -3.88
CA ILE A 94 -2.37 10.31 -2.55
C ILE A 94 -1.00 10.06 -1.91
N VAL A 95 -0.79 10.51 -0.67
CA VAL A 95 0.41 10.18 0.12
C VAL A 95 0.05 9.11 1.13
N ALA A 96 0.70 7.95 1.04
CA ALA A 96 0.57 6.89 2.02
C ALA A 96 1.55 7.11 3.20
N ILE A 97 1.02 7.02 4.41
CA ILE A 97 1.73 7.24 5.67
C ILE A 97 1.43 6.08 6.61
N ASP A 98 2.41 5.60 7.37
CA ASP A 98 2.18 4.67 8.47
C ASP A 98 1.15 5.27 9.46
N GLY A 99 -0.03 4.66 9.51
CA GLY A 99 -1.17 5.05 10.31
C GLY A 99 -1.27 4.31 11.65
N THR A 100 -0.23 3.59 12.04
CA THR A 100 -0.24 2.89 13.32
C THR A 100 -0.12 3.85 14.49
N ARG A 101 -0.59 3.43 15.67
CA ARG A 101 -0.47 4.21 16.92
C ARG A 101 0.92 4.14 17.57
N ARG A 102 1.91 3.56 16.88
CA ARG A 102 3.30 3.49 17.34
C ARG A 102 3.94 4.88 17.30
N PRO A 103 4.90 5.18 18.20
CA PRO A 103 5.55 6.49 18.22
C PRO A 103 6.32 6.76 16.91
N ARG A 104 6.10 7.94 16.32
CA ARG A 104 6.80 8.40 15.12
C ARG A 104 8.20 8.91 15.50
N PRO A 105 9.21 8.71 14.65
CA PRO A 105 10.61 9.02 14.99
C PRO A 105 10.91 10.53 15.13
N ASP A 106 10.07 11.40 14.57
CA ASP A 106 10.20 12.86 14.68
C ASP A 106 9.37 13.47 15.81
N GLY A 107 8.67 12.65 16.60
CA GLY A 107 7.88 13.06 17.76
C GLY A 107 6.53 13.69 17.43
N TYR A 108 6.18 13.87 16.15
CA TYR A 108 4.85 14.32 15.75
C TYR A 108 3.82 13.20 15.91
N SER A 109 2.57 13.59 16.16
CA SER A 109 1.43 12.71 16.00
C SER A 109 1.04 12.55 14.52
N LEU A 110 0.25 11.50 14.23
CA LEU A 110 -0.33 11.32 12.89
C LEU A 110 -1.21 12.51 12.49
N ARG A 111 -2.03 13.04 13.43
CA ARG A 111 -2.88 14.21 13.20
C ARG A 111 -2.08 15.44 12.81
N GLU A 112 -1.00 15.74 13.53
CA GLU A 112 -0.14 16.89 13.21
C GLU A 112 0.49 16.72 11.83
N THR A 113 0.93 15.50 11.51
CA THR A 113 1.49 15.20 10.18
C THR A 113 0.46 15.43 9.07
N ILE A 114 -0.74 14.87 9.20
CA ILE A 114 -1.84 15.01 8.22
C ILE A 114 -2.24 16.48 8.07
N THR A 115 -2.45 17.18 9.19
CA THR A 115 -2.86 18.59 9.20
C THR A 115 -1.85 19.46 8.46
N GLU A 116 -0.56 19.23 8.70
CA GLU A 116 0.50 20.04 8.10
C GLU A 116 0.68 19.73 6.60
N VAL A 117 0.55 18.48 6.18
CA VAL A 117 0.53 18.12 4.75
C VAL A 117 -0.66 18.76 4.05
N GLN A 118 -1.87 18.65 4.61
CA GLN A 118 -3.08 19.27 4.05
C GLN A 118 -2.96 20.80 3.98
N ARG A 119 -2.32 21.43 4.96
CA ARG A 119 -2.08 22.87 4.99
C ARG A 119 -1.17 23.32 3.84
N GLN A 120 -0.13 22.54 3.52
CA GLN A 120 0.83 22.89 2.46
C GLN A 120 0.38 22.40 1.07
N PHE A 121 -0.35 21.29 1.01
CA PHE A 121 -0.79 20.60 -0.20
C PHE A 121 -2.29 20.24 -0.13
N PRO A 122 -3.21 21.23 -0.17
CA PRO A 122 -4.64 21.02 0.06
C PRO A 122 -5.37 20.16 -0.98
N GLY A 123 -4.70 19.80 -2.08
CA GLY A 123 -5.24 18.89 -3.11
C GLY A 123 -4.77 17.44 -2.97
N THR A 124 -3.86 17.15 -2.05
CA THR A 124 -3.27 15.83 -1.83
C THR A 124 -4.05 15.09 -0.76
N LEU A 125 -4.48 13.86 -1.07
CA LEU A 125 -5.16 13.00 -0.13
C LEU A 125 -4.16 12.23 0.73
N LEU A 126 -4.55 11.89 1.96
CA LEU A 126 -3.73 11.13 2.90
C LEU A 126 -4.33 9.74 3.11
N MET A 127 -3.54 8.71 2.79
CA MET A 127 -3.88 7.32 3.08
C MET A 127 -3.09 6.82 4.28
N ALA A 128 -3.79 6.39 5.33
CA ALA A 128 -3.17 5.82 6.52
C ALA A 128 -3.04 4.30 6.38
N ASP A 129 -1.81 3.78 6.38
CA ASP A 129 -1.55 2.34 6.42
C ASP A 129 -1.68 1.82 7.86
N CYS A 130 -2.72 1.05 8.13
CA CYS A 130 -3.08 0.57 9.46
C CYS A 130 -2.77 -0.93 9.63
N GLY A 131 -2.58 -1.35 10.88
CA GLY A 131 -2.36 -2.75 11.23
C GLY A 131 -3.48 -3.40 12.05
N SER A 132 -4.45 -2.61 12.51
CA SER A 132 -5.60 -3.05 13.30
C SER A 132 -6.81 -2.13 13.10
N LEU A 133 -8.00 -2.56 13.55
CA LEU A 133 -9.22 -1.74 13.57
C LEU A 133 -8.98 -0.44 14.35
N ASP A 134 -8.28 -0.61 15.45
CA ASP A 134 -7.92 0.39 16.43
C ASP A 134 -6.97 1.46 15.87
N ASP A 135 -6.02 1.06 15.01
CA ASP A 135 -5.22 1.98 14.17
C ASP A 135 -6.09 2.71 13.15
N GLY A 136 -7.06 2.03 12.54
CA GLY A 136 -7.99 2.62 11.57
C GLY A 136 -8.90 3.69 12.18
N LEU A 137 -9.47 3.43 13.36
CA LEU A 137 -10.26 4.38 14.15
C LEU A 137 -9.43 5.62 14.49
N ALA A 138 -8.21 5.42 14.99
CA ALA A 138 -7.30 6.52 15.31
C ALA A 138 -6.90 7.34 14.06
N SER A 139 -6.73 6.67 12.92
CA SER A 139 -6.38 7.31 11.64
C SER A 139 -7.53 8.11 11.05
N ARG A 140 -8.76 7.58 11.09
CA ARG A 140 -9.99 8.33 10.79
C ARG A 140 -10.04 9.59 11.65
N ASP A 141 -9.91 9.43 12.97
CA ASP A 141 -9.99 10.56 13.89
C ASP A 141 -8.91 11.59 13.59
N ALA A 142 -7.70 11.16 13.24
CA ALA A 142 -6.58 12.01 12.85
C ALA A 142 -6.81 12.82 11.55
N GLY A 143 -7.82 12.46 10.75
CA GLY A 143 -8.20 13.16 9.53
C GLY A 143 -7.70 12.51 8.24
N ALA A 144 -7.40 11.20 8.25
CA ALA A 144 -7.03 10.47 7.04
C ALA A 144 -8.20 10.42 6.03
N ASP A 145 -7.89 10.57 4.74
CA ASP A 145 -8.87 10.51 3.65
C ASP A 145 -9.15 9.08 3.19
N LEU A 146 -8.19 8.16 3.41
CA LEU A 146 -8.32 6.71 3.17
C LEU A 146 -7.63 5.92 4.28
N VAL A 147 -8.09 4.69 4.52
CA VAL A 147 -7.42 3.72 5.40
C VAL A 147 -7.02 2.48 4.61
N GLY A 148 -5.78 2.04 4.77
CA GLY A 148 -5.24 0.82 4.16
C GLY A 148 -4.98 -0.27 5.18
N THR A 149 -5.14 -1.54 4.81
CA THR A 149 -4.80 -2.69 5.69
C THR A 149 -3.34 -3.15 5.59
N THR A 150 -2.49 -2.33 4.98
CA THR A 150 -1.11 -2.67 4.57
C THR A 150 -0.23 -3.22 5.69
N LEU A 151 -0.42 -2.75 6.93
CA LEU A 151 0.41 -3.13 8.07
C LEU A 151 -0.21 -4.24 8.93
N ALA A 152 -1.34 -4.82 8.52
CA ALA A 152 -1.95 -5.95 9.20
C ALA A 152 -1.02 -7.16 9.14
N GLY A 153 -0.61 -7.69 10.30
CA GLY A 153 0.43 -8.73 10.38
C GLY A 153 1.87 -8.21 10.40
N TYR A 154 2.09 -6.90 10.32
CA TYR A 154 3.42 -6.28 10.29
C TYR A 154 3.67 -5.25 11.40
N SER A 155 2.64 -4.80 12.13
CA SER A 155 2.76 -3.83 13.23
C SER A 155 2.82 -4.44 14.63
N GLY A 156 2.48 -5.73 14.77
CA GLY A 156 2.51 -6.49 16.03
C GLY A 156 1.17 -6.61 16.76
N GLU A 157 0.13 -5.86 16.36
CA GLU A 157 -1.21 -5.95 16.99
C GLU A 157 -2.07 -7.10 16.45
N ARG A 158 -1.81 -7.53 15.20
CA ARG A 158 -2.46 -8.66 14.56
C ARG A 158 -1.42 -9.63 14.03
N GLN A 159 -1.71 -10.93 14.07
CA GLN A 159 -0.86 -11.96 13.45
C GLN A 159 -1.01 -11.94 11.94
N ALA A 160 0.05 -12.28 11.21
CA ALA A 160 -0.01 -12.39 9.77
C ALA A 160 -0.87 -13.61 9.35
N THR A 161 -1.87 -13.34 8.52
CA THR A 161 -2.69 -14.35 7.84
C THR A 161 -1.94 -14.93 6.62
N HIS A 162 -2.34 -16.11 6.14
CA HIS A 162 -1.76 -16.68 4.91
C HIS A 162 -2.10 -15.86 3.66
N GLY A 163 -3.34 -15.38 3.56
CA GLY A 163 -3.83 -14.45 2.54
C GLY A 163 -4.07 -13.06 3.11
N PRO A 164 -4.93 -12.23 2.49
CA PRO A 164 -5.32 -10.95 3.07
C PRO A 164 -6.04 -11.12 4.40
N ASP A 165 -5.96 -10.10 5.26
CA ASP A 165 -6.70 -10.04 6.52
C ASP A 165 -8.13 -9.52 6.23
N LEU A 166 -8.97 -10.40 5.69
CA LEU A 166 -10.35 -10.05 5.28
C LEU A 166 -11.25 -9.68 6.46
N GLU A 167 -10.96 -10.22 7.65
CA GLU A 167 -11.66 -9.85 8.89
C GLU A 167 -11.39 -8.39 9.22
N LEU A 168 -10.13 -7.93 9.15
CA LEU A 168 -9.81 -6.52 9.36
C LEU A 168 -10.49 -5.61 8.32
N VAL A 169 -10.58 -6.04 7.06
CA VAL A 169 -11.30 -5.28 6.01
C VAL A 169 -12.78 -5.10 6.39
N GLU A 170 -13.44 -6.19 6.81
CA GLU A 170 -14.83 -6.18 7.26
C GLU A 170 -15.01 -5.30 8.49
N ASP A 171 -14.21 -5.51 9.54
CA ASP A 171 -14.22 -4.72 10.77
C ASP A 171 -14.09 -3.22 10.48
N LEU A 172 -13.13 -2.81 9.65
CA LEU A 172 -12.96 -1.41 9.28
C LEU A 172 -14.18 -0.87 8.53
N SER A 173 -14.71 -1.64 7.57
CA SER A 173 -15.87 -1.20 6.78
C SER A 173 -17.14 -0.97 7.62
N GLU A 174 -17.27 -1.67 8.74
CA GLU A 174 -18.42 -1.55 9.65
C GLU A 174 -18.26 -0.40 10.67
N HIS A 175 -17.02 0.02 10.96
CA HIS A 175 -16.72 0.90 12.10
C HIS A 175 -16.14 2.27 11.71
N ILE A 176 -15.69 2.46 10.47
CA ILE A 176 -15.23 3.77 9.97
C ILE A 176 -15.95 4.18 8.68
N ASP A 177 -16.12 5.49 8.51
CA ASP A 177 -16.79 6.13 7.37
C ASP A 177 -15.83 6.55 6.26
N VAL A 178 -14.53 6.36 6.48
CA VAL A 178 -13.46 6.64 5.52
C VAL A 178 -13.25 5.43 4.59
N PRO A 179 -13.08 5.62 3.27
CA PRO A 179 -12.91 4.51 2.34
C PRO A 179 -11.70 3.61 2.65
N ILE A 180 -11.91 2.30 2.52
CA ILE A 180 -10.91 1.27 2.80
C ILE A 180 -10.21 0.82 1.52
N ILE A 181 -8.88 0.79 1.53
CA ILE A 181 -8.07 0.15 0.50
C ILE A 181 -7.51 -1.16 1.07
N ALA A 182 -8.04 -2.29 0.61
CA ALA A 182 -7.53 -3.58 1.06
C ALA A 182 -6.16 -3.86 0.43
N GLU A 183 -5.15 -3.97 1.28
CA GLU A 183 -3.76 -4.17 0.88
C GLU A 183 -3.06 -5.18 1.81
N GLY A 184 -2.17 -5.97 1.23
CA GLY A 184 -1.35 -6.96 1.95
C GLY A 184 -1.78 -8.40 1.67
N ARG A 185 -0.83 -9.21 1.17
CA ARG A 185 -0.97 -10.66 0.96
C ARG A 185 -2.16 -11.11 0.09
N ILE A 186 -2.68 -10.22 -0.75
CA ILE A 186 -3.63 -10.58 -1.81
C ILE A 186 -2.81 -11.20 -2.96
N HIS A 187 -3.01 -12.49 -3.22
CA HIS A 187 -2.22 -13.26 -4.18
C HIS A 187 -3.00 -13.64 -5.44
N ASN A 188 -4.32 -13.58 -5.43
CA ASN A 188 -5.15 -13.95 -6.57
C ASN A 188 -6.43 -13.11 -6.70
N ALA A 189 -7.09 -13.24 -7.86
CA ALA A 189 -8.30 -12.49 -8.18
C ALA A 189 -9.50 -12.83 -7.27
N SER A 190 -9.58 -14.06 -6.75
CA SER A 190 -10.67 -14.43 -5.83
C SER A 190 -10.53 -13.72 -4.49
N GLU A 191 -9.32 -13.65 -3.93
CA GLU A 191 -9.03 -12.90 -2.71
C GLU A 191 -9.30 -11.40 -2.88
N ALA A 192 -8.92 -10.84 -4.03
CA ALA A 192 -9.23 -9.45 -4.38
C ALA A 192 -10.75 -9.19 -4.40
N ALA A 193 -11.52 -10.07 -5.05
CA ALA A 193 -12.98 -9.97 -5.08
C ALA A 193 -13.61 -10.10 -3.70
N GLN A 194 -13.08 -11.00 -2.84
CA GLN A 194 -13.53 -11.14 -1.46
C GLN A 194 -13.29 -9.87 -0.65
N ALA A 195 -12.15 -9.20 -0.81
CA ALA A 195 -11.88 -7.94 -0.13
C ALA A 195 -12.90 -6.84 -0.52
N LEU A 196 -13.26 -6.73 -1.81
CA LEU A 196 -14.31 -5.82 -2.26
C LEU A 196 -15.68 -6.18 -1.68
N GLN A 197 -16.02 -7.47 -1.63
CA GLN A 197 -17.28 -7.95 -1.03
C GLN A 197 -17.37 -7.67 0.47
N ARG A 198 -16.24 -7.58 1.17
CA ARG A 198 -16.12 -7.23 2.59
C ARG A 198 -16.05 -5.72 2.85
N GLY A 199 -16.37 -4.90 1.84
CA GLY A 199 -16.50 -3.45 2.02
C GLY A 199 -15.27 -2.63 1.65
N ALA A 200 -14.21 -3.22 1.09
CA ALA A 200 -13.12 -2.42 0.52
C ALA A 200 -13.61 -1.58 -0.67
N LEU A 201 -13.19 -0.32 -0.73
CA LEU A 201 -13.39 0.55 -1.90
C LEU A 201 -12.61 0.00 -3.10
N ALA A 202 -11.36 -0.37 -2.89
CA ALA A 202 -10.44 -0.87 -3.91
C ALA A 202 -9.43 -1.83 -3.27
N VAL A 203 -8.65 -2.52 -4.10
CA VAL A 203 -7.59 -3.43 -3.65
C VAL A 203 -6.23 -2.97 -4.16
N THR A 204 -5.19 -3.08 -3.32
CA THR A 204 -3.80 -2.91 -3.75
C THR A 204 -3.08 -4.25 -3.75
N ILE A 205 -2.49 -4.61 -4.90
CA ILE A 205 -1.70 -5.84 -5.06
C ILE A 205 -0.28 -5.48 -5.51
N GLY A 206 0.71 -5.98 -4.78
CA GLY A 206 2.14 -5.83 -5.11
C GLY A 206 2.75 -7.14 -5.58
N THR A 207 3.18 -7.97 -4.62
CA THR A 207 4.01 -9.17 -4.84
C THR A 207 3.50 -10.08 -5.96
N ALA A 208 2.18 -10.33 -6.03
CA ALA A 208 1.59 -11.22 -7.02
C ALA A 208 1.53 -10.66 -8.46
N ILE A 209 1.92 -9.40 -8.67
CA ILE A 209 1.95 -8.74 -9.99
C ILE A 209 3.36 -8.25 -10.34
N THR A 210 4.01 -7.54 -9.43
CA THR A 210 5.22 -6.75 -9.75
C THR A 210 6.51 -7.30 -9.16
N HIS A 211 6.46 -8.44 -8.47
CA HIS A 211 7.64 -9.05 -7.85
C HIS A 211 7.99 -10.39 -8.51
N PRO A 212 8.57 -10.37 -9.73
CA PRO A 212 8.78 -11.57 -10.53
C PRO A 212 9.66 -12.61 -9.83
N GLU A 213 10.58 -12.20 -8.95
CA GLU A 213 11.36 -13.14 -8.14
C GLU A 213 10.46 -13.99 -7.23
N SER A 214 9.55 -13.37 -6.48
CA SER A 214 8.61 -14.12 -5.61
C SER A 214 7.66 -14.98 -6.42
N ILE A 215 7.10 -14.43 -7.51
CA ILE A 215 6.17 -15.17 -8.37
C ILE A 215 6.87 -16.41 -8.93
N THR A 216 8.08 -16.25 -9.48
CA THR A 216 8.89 -17.37 -9.99
C THR A 216 9.17 -18.39 -8.91
N ARG A 217 9.53 -17.95 -7.70
CA ARG A 217 9.79 -18.85 -6.56
C ARG A 217 8.54 -19.67 -6.21
N TRP A 218 7.35 -19.07 -6.16
CA TRP A 218 6.10 -19.80 -5.91
C TRP A 218 5.85 -20.92 -6.93
N PHE A 219 6.12 -20.65 -8.22
CA PHE A 219 6.01 -21.68 -9.26
C PHE A 219 7.06 -22.78 -9.09
N CYS A 220 8.32 -22.42 -8.84
CA CYS A 220 9.40 -23.37 -8.60
C CYS A 220 9.11 -24.29 -7.41
N ASP A 221 8.68 -23.72 -6.28
CA ASP A 221 8.35 -24.47 -5.06
C ASP A 221 7.18 -25.43 -5.28
N GLY A 222 6.12 -24.97 -5.97
CA GLY A 222 4.98 -25.82 -6.32
C GLY A 222 5.34 -26.98 -7.27
N ILE A 223 6.21 -26.73 -8.24
CA ILE A 223 6.75 -27.76 -9.14
C ILE A 223 7.59 -28.77 -8.35
N ALA A 224 8.50 -28.32 -7.48
CA ALA A 224 9.36 -29.18 -6.66
C ALA A 224 8.54 -30.07 -5.72
N GLN A 225 7.51 -29.51 -5.08
CA GLN A 225 6.59 -30.25 -4.22
C GLN A 225 5.84 -31.35 -5.00
N ALA A 226 5.41 -31.07 -6.23
CA ALA A 226 4.74 -32.05 -7.09
C ALA A 226 5.69 -33.17 -7.58
N HIS A 227 6.97 -32.86 -7.78
CA HIS A 227 7.97 -33.84 -8.21
C HIS A 227 8.47 -34.78 -7.11
N GLY A 228 8.20 -34.49 -5.83
CA GLY A 228 8.48 -35.39 -4.72
C GLY A 228 9.81 -35.17 -4.00
N ASP A 229 10.41 -33.98 -4.10
CA ASP A 229 11.53 -33.57 -3.22
C ASP A 229 11.04 -33.20 -1.80
N GLY A 230 10.03 -33.92 -1.31
CA GLY A 230 9.70 -34.01 0.10
C GLY A 230 10.87 -34.69 0.81
N VAL A 231 11.86 -33.91 1.21
CA VAL A 231 12.84 -34.32 2.20
C VAL A 231 12.06 -34.79 3.43
N ASN A 232 12.15 -36.09 3.67
CA ASN A 232 11.99 -36.69 4.98
C ASN A 232 12.63 -35.78 6.04
N SER A 233 11.81 -35.10 6.83
CA SER A 233 12.24 -34.53 8.11
C SER A 233 11.31 -35.10 9.18
N LYS A 234 11.82 -36.17 9.80
CA LYS A 234 11.51 -36.50 11.20
C LYS A 234 11.94 -35.35 12.11
#